data_AF-A0A382M0P0-F1
#
_entry.id   AF-A0A382M0P0-F1
#
_cell.length_a   1.000
_cell.length_b   1.000
_cell.length_c   1.000
_cell.angle_alpha   90.00
_cell.angle_beta   90.00
_cell.angle_gamma   90.00
#
_symmetry.space_group_name_H-M   'P 1'
#
loop_
_entity.id
_entity.type
_entity.pdbx_description
1 polymer ?
#
loop_
_entity_poly.entity_id
_entity_poly.type
_entity_poly.pdbx_seq_one_letter_code
_entity_poly.pdbx_strand_id
1 'polypeptide(L)'
;MESESGIPRTEDLFDLGQTDHASLFGSLDQAWEVLPRISDYLRANLRPGQLGQAHGQAVIEGDVFIGEGTVIEAGALVHGPVWIGRNCRIGHGATLRSNVIVGDGCVVGHAAELKNAVLFNGCAVPHFNYVGDSVLGYRVHLGAGVMLSNYRLIRGNVNIHLASGPVDSGLAKFGA
;
A
#
# COMPACT_ATOMS: atom_id res chain seq x y z
N MET A 1 -16.27 6.62 20.04
CA MET A 1 -17.20 7.75 19.88
C MET A 1 -17.60 7.71 18.41
N GLU A 2 -18.82 7.26 18.12
CA GLU A 2 -19.29 7.07 16.73
C GLU A 2 -19.28 8.40 15.97
N SER A 3 -18.99 8.36 14.67
CA SER A 3 -18.98 9.56 13.84
C SER A 3 -20.40 10.09 13.61
N GLU A 4 -20.59 11.40 13.80
CA GLU A 4 -21.90 12.05 13.58
C GLU A 4 -22.39 11.97 12.12
N SER A 5 -21.50 11.65 11.17
CA SER A 5 -21.79 11.51 9.74
C SER A 5 -22.13 10.09 9.29
N GLY A 6 -21.98 9.08 10.15
CA GLY A 6 -22.11 7.67 9.77
C GLY A 6 -21.03 7.17 8.80
N ILE A 7 -19.95 7.95 8.62
CA ILE A 7 -18.77 7.59 7.85
C ILE A 7 -17.70 7.08 8.81
N PRO A 8 -17.18 5.85 8.65
CA PRO A 8 -16.17 5.32 9.56
C PRO A 8 -14.91 6.20 9.53
N ARG A 9 -14.37 6.48 10.70
CA ARG A 9 -13.10 7.21 10.83
C ARG A 9 -11.94 6.26 10.54
N THR A 10 -10.76 6.81 10.29
CA THR A 10 -9.53 6.02 10.07
C THR A 10 -9.28 4.98 11.16
N GLU A 11 -9.43 5.37 12.42
CA GLU A 11 -9.25 4.49 13.60
C GLU A 11 -10.32 3.39 13.70
N ASP A 12 -11.50 3.61 13.10
CA ASP A 12 -12.57 2.63 13.08
C ASP A 12 -12.31 1.53 12.03
N LEU A 13 -11.43 1.80 11.06
CA LEU A 13 -11.06 0.89 9.97
C LEU A 13 -9.70 0.20 10.17
N PHE A 14 -8.74 0.89 10.77
CA PHE A 14 -7.34 0.45 10.83
C PHE A 14 -6.76 0.55 12.25
N ASP A 15 -6.09 -0.52 12.68
CA ASP A 15 -5.19 -0.48 13.83
C ASP A 15 -3.86 0.18 13.42
N LEU A 16 -3.73 1.49 13.67
CA LEU A 16 -2.54 2.27 13.34
C LEU A 16 -1.29 1.84 14.13
N GLY A 17 -1.44 1.02 15.19
CA GLY A 17 -0.31 0.37 15.86
C GLY A 17 0.36 -0.73 15.03
N GLN A 18 -0.27 -1.16 13.94
CA GLN A 18 0.25 -2.20 13.04
C GLN A 18 0.96 -1.64 11.80
N THR A 19 1.50 -0.43 11.91
CA THR A 19 2.36 0.19 10.90
C THR A 19 3.34 1.18 11.55
N ASP A 20 4.59 1.17 11.11
CA ASP A 20 5.59 2.19 11.51
C ASP A 20 5.28 3.57 10.88
N HIS A 21 4.28 3.63 10.00
CA HIS A 21 3.88 4.83 9.27
C HIS A 21 2.58 5.46 9.80
N ALA A 22 2.24 5.28 11.07
CA ALA A 22 1.02 5.87 11.66
C ALA A 22 0.92 7.40 11.46
N SER A 23 2.05 8.10 11.42
CA SER A 23 2.10 9.55 11.18
C SER A 23 1.59 9.97 9.79
N LEU A 24 1.59 9.07 8.81
CA LEU A 24 0.97 9.28 7.49
C LEU A 24 -0.55 9.46 7.62
N PHE A 25 -1.17 8.77 8.57
CA PHE A 25 -2.61 8.82 8.83
C PHE A 25 -3.01 9.98 9.76
N GLY A 26 -2.12 10.42 10.66
CA GLY A 26 -2.23 11.68 11.40
C GLY A 26 -3.65 12.00 11.91
N SER A 27 -4.14 13.21 11.60
CA SER A 27 -5.49 13.69 11.92
C SER A 27 -6.49 13.50 10.77
N LEU A 28 -6.30 12.46 9.92
CA LEU A 28 -7.24 12.19 8.83
C LEU A 28 -8.54 11.65 9.42
N ASP A 29 -9.65 12.31 9.08
CA ASP A 29 -10.97 11.81 9.42
C ASP A 29 -11.24 10.54 8.62
N GLN A 30 -10.95 10.54 7.31
CA GLN A 30 -11.24 9.42 6.41
C GLN A 30 -9.96 8.76 5.91
N ALA A 31 -9.88 7.43 6.02
CA ALA A 31 -8.65 6.71 5.74
C ALA A 31 -8.17 6.84 4.29
N TRP A 32 -9.07 6.99 3.32
CA TRP A 32 -8.72 7.12 1.90
C TRP A 32 -8.04 8.44 1.54
N GLU A 33 -8.17 9.46 2.37
CA GLU A 33 -7.46 10.74 2.21
C GLU A 33 -5.94 10.58 2.32
N VAL A 34 -5.48 9.41 2.78
CA VAL A 34 -4.06 9.05 2.83
C VAL A 34 -3.46 8.90 1.44
N LEU A 35 -4.23 8.42 0.45
CA LEU A 35 -3.72 8.06 -0.88
C LEU A 35 -3.03 9.22 -1.61
N PRO A 36 -3.59 10.45 -1.68
CA PRO A 36 -2.88 11.58 -2.27
C PRO A 36 -1.67 12.04 -1.43
N ARG A 37 -1.58 11.67 -0.15
CA ARG A 37 -0.50 12.09 0.76
C ARG A 37 0.75 11.23 0.69
N ILE A 38 0.67 10.00 0.18
CA ILE A 38 1.78 9.02 0.19
C ILE A 38 3.04 9.60 -0.46
N SER A 39 2.90 10.27 -1.60
CA SER A 39 4.02 10.85 -2.34
C SER A 39 4.82 11.86 -1.52
N ASP A 40 4.13 12.85 -0.92
CA ASP A 40 4.79 13.89 -0.12
C ASP A 40 5.33 13.33 1.19
N TYR A 41 4.63 12.38 1.80
CA TYR A 41 5.11 11.66 2.98
C TYR A 41 6.42 10.92 2.71
N LEU A 42 6.50 10.16 1.62
CA LEU A 42 7.73 9.47 1.23
C LEU A 42 8.84 10.47 0.93
N ARG A 43 8.57 11.56 0.20
CA ARG A 43 9.58 12.59 -0.07
C ARG A 43 10.18 13.17 1.23
N ALA A 44 9.36 13.38 2.26
CA ALA A 44 9.82 13.93 3.53
C ALA A 44 10.55 12.91 4.42
N ASN A 45 10.08 11.65 4.45
CA ASN A 45 10.46 10.67 5.48
C ASN A 45 11.33 9.52 4.95
N LEU A 46 11.24 9.19 3.66
CA LEU A 46 12.04 8.12 3.07
C LEU A 46 13.52 8.50 3.13
N ARG A 47 14.33 7.58 3.63
CA ARG A 47 15.78 7.64 3.58
C ARG A 47 16.24 6.40 2.81
N PRO A 48 16.60 6.54 1.52
CA PRO A 48 16.99 5.39 0.71
C PRO A 48 18.11 4.59 1.37
N GLY A 49 18.02 3.26 1.30
CA GLY A 49 18.95 2.38 1.96
C GLY A 49 18.56 0.92 1.79
N GLN A 50 19.56 0.04 1.72
CA GLN A 50 19.35 -1.39 1.56
C GLN A 50 19.99 -2.14 2.72
N LEU A 51 19.17 -2.52 3.70
CA LEU A 51 19.54 -3.36 4.84
C LEU A 51 19.16 -4.83 4.62
N GLY A 52 18.25 -5.09 3.69
CA GLY A 52 17.88 -6.43 3.23
C GLY A 52 18.73 -6.94 2.07
N GLN A 53 18.38 -8.12 1.56
CA GLN A 53 19.04 -8.76 0.44
C GLN A 53 18.22 -8.60 -0.83
N ALA A 54 18.89 -8.26 -1.94
CA ALA A 54 18.28 -8.25 -3.26
C ALA A 54 19.07 -9.17 -4.20
N HIS A 55 18.38 -10.00 -4.95
CA HIS A 55 18.98 -10.83 -5.97
C HIS A 55 19.59 -9.95 -7.08
N GLY A 56 20.72 -10.34 -7.67
CA GLY A 56 21.41 -9.55 -8.71
C GLY A 56 20.65 -9.36 -10.03
N GLN A 57 19.49 -9.99 -10.19
CA GLN A 57 18.57 -9.82 -11.32
C GLN A 57 17.31 -9.02 -10.95
N ALA A 58 17.19 -8.56 -9.70
CA ALA A 58 16.18 -7.58 -9.34
C ALA A 58 16.61 -6.21 -9.87
N VAL A 59 15.64 -5.41 -10.31
CA VAL A 59 15.85 -4.02 -10.74
C VAL A 59 15.32 -3.12 -9.65
N ILE A 60 16.19 -2.29 -9.08
CA ILE A 60 15.85 -1.33 -8.03
C ILE A 60 16.27 0.04 -8.52
N GLU A 61 15.29 0.93 -8.74
CA GLU A 61 15.48 2.25 -9.33
C GLU A 61 14.82 3.34 -8.48
N GLY A 62 15.47 4.51 -8.38
CA GLY A 62 14.97 5.64 -7.60
C GLY A 62 15.14 5.49 -6.09
N ASP A 63 14.41 6.30 -5.34
CA ASP A 63 14.49 6.32 -3.87
C ASP A 63 13.80 5.09 -3.28
N VAL A 64 14.57 4.13 -2.77
CA VAL A 64 14.03 2.89 -2.20
C VAL A 64 14.68 2.60 -0.85
N PHE A 65 13.85 2.27 0.13
CA PHE A 65 14.29 1.71 1.41
C PHE A 65 13.89 0.23 1.50
N ILE A 66 14.85 -0.62 1.88
CA ILE A 66 14.66 -2.07 2.06
C ILE A 66 15.12 -2.42 3.47
N GLY A 67 14.17 -2.74 4.34
CA GLY A 67 14.42 -3.09 5.74
C GLY A 67 15.21 -4.39 5.93
N GLU A 68 15.75 -4.55 7.14
CA GLU A 68 16.53 -5.73 7.53
C GLU A 68 15.70 -7.03 7.40
N GLY A 69 16.35 -8.11 6.99
CA GLY A 69 15.71 -9.42 6.82
C GLY A 69 14.79 -9.54 5.61
N THR A 70 14.51 -8.44 4.90
CA THR A 70 13.74 -8.46 3.65
C THR A 70 14.55 -9.09 2.53
N VAL A 71 13.88 -9.90 1.71
CA VAL A 71 14.46 -10.54 0.53
C VAL A 71 13.69 -10.12 -0.72
N ILE A 72 14.41 -9.60 -1.70
CA ILE A 72 13.92 -9.32 -3.05
C ILE A 72 14.46 -10.38 -4.01
N GLU A 73 13.56 -11.12 -4.62
CA GLU A 73 13.87 -12.24 -5.52
C GLU A 73 14.22 -11.78 -6.94
N ALA A 74 14.74 -12.70 -7.75
CA ALA A 74 15.14 -12.44 -9.13
C ALA A 74 14.00 -11.85 -9.95
N GLY A 75 14.28 -10.88 -10.83
CA GLY A 75 13.31 -10.33 -11.77
C GLY A 75 12.23 -9.43 -11.15
N ALA A 76 12.23 -9.22 -9.82
CA ALA A 76 11.39 -8.20 -9.22
C ALA A 76 11.84 -6.80 -9.69
N LEU A 77 10.87 -5.92 -9.93
CA LEU A 77 11.08 -4.52 -10.29
C LEU A 77 10.57 -3.64 -9.15
N VAL A 78 11.45 -2.83 -8.58
CA VAL A 78 11.11 -1.84 -7.54
C VAL A 78 11.49 -0.46 -8.05
N HIS A 79 10.50 0.36 -8.37
CA HIS A 79 10.68 1.71 -8.91
C HIS A 79 10.14 2.76 -7.93
N GLY A 80 11.06 3.50 -7.32
CA GLY A 80 10.84 4.47 -6.25
C GLY A 80 9.91 5.65 -6.58
N PRO A 81 9.47 6.42 -5.57
CA PRO A 81 9.75 6.22 -4.14
C PRO A 81 8.99 5.01 -3.58
N VAL A 82 9.71 4.12 -2.88
CA VAL A 82 9.14 2.90 -2.27
C VAL A 82 9.78 2.65 -0.91
N TRP A 83 8.95 2.32 0.08
CA TRP A 83 9.40 1.85 1.39
C TRP A 83 9.00 0.38 1.57
N ILE A 84 9.97 -0.49 1.85
CA ILE A 84 9.73 -1.89 2.23
C ILE A 84 10.29 -2.11 3.63
N GLY A 85 9.42 -2.53 4.55
CA GLY A 85 9.74 -2.83 5.93
C GLY A 85 10.68 -4.01 6.10
N ARG A 86 10.78 -4.50 7.34
CA ARG A 86 11.61 -5.63 7.74
C ARG A 86 10.97 -6.96 7.39
N ASN A 87 11.79 -7.98 7.22
CA ASN A 87 11.36 -9.38 7.09
C ASN A 87 10.30 -9.62 6.00
N CYS A 88 10.28 -8.80 4.94
CA CYS A 88 9.36 -8.95 3.83
C CYS A 88 9.89 -9.93 2.79
N ARG A 89 8.98 -10.50 2.00
CA ARG A 89 9.31 -11.27 0.79
C ARG A 89 8.76 -10.55 -0.42
N ILE A 90 9.65 -10.07 -1.29
CA ILE A 90 9.29 -9.53 -2.60
C ILE A 90 9.64 -10.59 -3.64
N GLY A 91 8.61 -11.27 -4.14
CA GLY A 91 8.71 -12.48 -4.94
C GLY A 91 9.13 -12.23 -6.38
N HIS A 92 9.50 -13.31 -7.07
CA HIS A 92 9.91 -13.29 -8.47
C HIS A 92 8.92 -12.52 -9.36
N GLY A 93 9.40 -11.53 -10.10
CA GLY A 93 8.58 -10.75 -11.04
C GLY A 93 7.58 -9.79 -10.37
N ALA A 94 7.58 -9.66 -9.05
CA ALA A 94 6.78 -8.65 -8.37
C ALA A 94 7.19 -7.24 -8.84
N THR A 95 6.21 -6.37 -9.05
CA THR A 95 6.42 -5.00 -9.53
C THR A 95 5.89 -4.00 -8.50
N LEU A 96 6.79 -3.32 -7.80
CA LEU A 96 6.45 -2.22 -6.89
C LEU A 96 6.72 -0.92 -7.62
N ARG A 97 5.67 -0.14 -7.85
CA ARG A 97 5.75 1.17 -8.49
C ARG A 97 5.82 2.27 -7.45
N SER A 98 5.96 3.51 -7.92
CA SER A 98 6.05 4.69 -7.07
C SER A 98 4.88 4.77 -6.07
N ASN A 99 5.19 5.37 -4.91
CA ASN A 99 4.27 5.62 -3.81
C ASN A 99 3.76 4.34 -3.13
N VAL A 100 4.63 3.35 -2.95
CA VAL A 100 4.28 2.12 -2.25
C VAL A 100 4.97 2.07 -0.89
N ILE A 101 4.19 1.76 0.15
CA ILE A 101 4.66 1.47 1.50
C ILE A 101 4.25 0.05 1.85
N VAL A 102 5.23 -0.80 2.14
CA VAL A 102 5.02 -2.18 2.58
C VAL A 102 5.49 -2.29 4.03
N GLY A 103 4.58 -2.57 4.95
CA GLY A 103 4.87 -2.79 6.36
C GLY A 103 5.65 -4.09 6.61
N ASP A 104 5.99 -4.35 7.86
CA ASP A 104 6.85 -5.45 8.24
C ASP A 104 6.21 -6.82 8.02
N GLY A 105 7.02 -7.82 7.66
CA GLY A 105 6.57 -9.21 7.52
C GLY A 105 5.61 -9.45 6.36
N CYS A 106 5.49 -8.52 5.41
CA CYS A 106 4.59 -8.68 4.28
C CYS A 106 5.14 -9.62 3.20
N VAL A 107 4.23 -10.20 2.43
CA VAL A 107 4.54 -10.98 1.23
C VAL A 107 3.93 -10.28 0.03
N VAL A 108 4.79 -9.78 -0.86
CA VAL A 108 4.42 -9.31 -2.20
C VAL A 108 4.93 -10.36 -3.17
N GLY A 109 4.11 -11.36 -3.47
CA GLY A 109 4.59 -12.57 -4.12
C GLY A 109 4.63 -12.49 -5.65
N HIS A 110 4.68 -13.65 -6.29
CA HIS A 110 4.97 -13.76 -7.72
C HIS A 110 4.05 -12.90 -8.59
N ALA A 111 4.66 -12.05 -9.41
CA ALA A 111 3.99 -11.18 -10.37
C ALA A 111 2.86 -10.31 -9.79
N ALA A 112 2.92 -10.01 -8.47
CA ALA A 112 2.03 -9.01 -7.87
C ALA A 112 2.52 -7.60 -8.25
N GLU A 113 1.59 -6.72 -8.61
CA GLU A 113 1.85 -5.31 -8.91
C GLU A 113 1.22 -4.41 -7.83
N LEU A 114 2.04 -3.55 -7.22
CA LEU A 114 1.63 -2.52 -6.28
C LEU A 114 1.86 -1.14 -6.86
N LYS A 115 0.91 -0.22 -6.63
CA LYS A 115 1.05 1.18 -7.02
C LYS A 115 0.25 2.10 -6.12
N ASN A 116 0.87 3.16 -5.59
CA ASN A 116 0.18 4.13 -4.73
C ASN A 116 -0.61 3.44 -3.60
N ALA A 117 0.05 2.59 -2.83
CA ALA A 117 -0.59 1.69 -1.89
C ALA A 117 0.15 1.61 -0.55
N VAL A 118 -0.61 1.40 0.51
CA VAL A 118 -0.08 1.17 1.87
C VAL A 118 -0.52 -0.21 2.33
N LEU A 119 0.43 -1.07 2.63
CA LEU A 119 0.20 -2.38 3.25
C LEU A 119 0.66 -2.30 4.70
N PHE A 120 -0.23 -2.62 5.64
CA PHE A 120 0.11 -2.73 7.06
C PHE A 120 0.88 -4.03 7.31
N ASN A 121 1.40 -4.19 8.53
CA ASN A 121 2.23 -5.35 8.88
C ASN A 121 1.54 -6.69 8.58
N GLY A 122 2.31 -7.65 8.08
CA GLY A 122 1.89 -9.03 7.83
C GLY A 122 0.91 -9.21 6.66
N CYS A 123 0.71 -8.22 5.80
CA CYS A 123 -0.13 -8.38 4.61
C CYS A 123 0.45 -9.41 3.63
N ALA A 124 -0.42 -10.15 2.95
CA ALA A 124 -0.05 -11.09 1.90
C ALA A 124 -0.83 -10.81 0.61
N VAL A 125 -0.08 -10.51 -0.45
CA VAL A 125 -0.55 -10.37 -1.83
C VAL A 125 0.28 -11.32 -2.70
N PRO A 126 0.04 -12.64 -2.57
CA PRO A 126 1.03 -13.65 -2.88
C PRO A 126 1.15 -13.98 -4.37
N HIS A 127 0.10 -13.82 -5.19
CA HIS A 127 0.11 -14.35 -6.55
C HIS A 127 -0.76 -13.53 -7.49
N PHE A 128 -0.14 -12.90 -8.51
CA PHE A 128 -0.84 -12.20 -9.61
C PHE A 128 -1.86 -11.16 -9.13
N ASN A 129 -1.58 -10.50 -8.01
CA ASN A 129 -2.44 -9.45 -7.48
C ASN A 129 -2.13 -8.10 -8.11
N TYR A 130 -3.15 -7.26 -8.27
CA TYR A 130 -2.97 -5.83 -8.54
C TYR A 130 -3.58 -5.04 -7.39
N VAL A 131 -2.77 -4.19 -6.75
CA VAL A 131 -3.17 -3.33 -5.64
C VAL A 131 -2.78 -1.89 -5.99
N GLY A 132 -3.75 -1.16 -6.54
CA GLY A 132 -3.59 0.23 -6.95
C GLY A 132 -4.42 1.16 -6.08
N ASP A 133 -3.85 2.27 -5.62
CA ASP A 133 -4.60 3.32 -4.89
C ASP A 133 -5.40 2.74 -3.71
N SER A 134 -4.76 1.92 -2.87
CA SER A 134 -5.42 1.11 -1.82
C SER A 134 -4.67 1.13 -0.49
N VAL A 135 -5.40 0.89 0.60
CA VAL A 135 -4.87 0.70 1.97
C VAL A 135 -5.27 -0.67 2.48
N LEU A 136 -4.30 -1.58 2.64
CA LEU A 136 -4.54 -2.90 3.21
C LEU A 136 -4.20 -2.91 4.70
N GLY A 137 -5.19 -3.23 5.52
CA GLY A 137 -5.05 -3.30 6.98
C GLY A 137 -4.23 -4.49 7.46
N TYR A 138 -3.99 -4.55 8.78
CA TYR A 138 -3.14 -5.57 9.39
C TYR A 138 -3.52 -7.00 8.98
N ARG A 139 -2.53 -7.77 8.51
CA ARG A 139 -2.68 -9.18 8.11
C ARG A 139 -3.76 -9.47 7.06
N VAL A 140 -4.10 -8.49 6.22
CA VAL A 140 -4.94 -8.74 5.05
C VAL A 140 -4.25 -9.76 4.13
N HIS A 141 -5.02 -10.72 3.64
CA HIS A 141 -4.55 -11.72 2.67
C HIS A 141 -5.44 -11.67 1.43
N LEU A 142 -4.86 -11.33 0.27
CA LEU A 142 -5.57 -11.41 -1.00
C LEU A 142 -5.38 -12.80 -1.62
N GLY A 143 -6.48 -13.42 -2.06
CA GLY A 143 -6.41 -14.66 -2.84
C GLY A 143 -5.64 -14.45 -4.15
N ALA A 144 -5.15 -15.55 -4.73
CA ALA A 144 -4.46 -15.49 -6.02
C ALA A 144 -5.36 -14.87 -7.10
N GLY A 145 -4.81 -13.93 -7.87
CA GLY A 145 -5.52 -13.26 -8.97
C GLY A 145 -6.57 -12.22 -8.55
N VAL A 146 -6.70 -11.92 -7.24
CA VAL A 146 -7.55 -10.80 -6.79
C VAL A 146 -6.95 -9.49 -7.27
N MET A 147 -7.77 -8.71 -7.99
CA MET A 147 -7.41 -7.41 -8.54
C MET A 147 -8.27 -6.32 -7.88
N LEU A 148 -7.62 -5.29 -7.32
CA LEU A 148 -8.30 -4.12 -6.79
C LEU A 148 -8.45 -3.09 -7.92
N SER A 149 -9.63 -3.08 -8.53
CA SER A 149 -9.96 -2.08 -9.56
C SER A 149 -10.01 -0.70 -8.93
N ASN A 150 -9.27 0.24 -9.49
CA ASN A 150 -9.07 1.57 -8.91
C ASN A 150 -9.53 2.70 -9.82
N TYR A 151 -10.24 2.43 -10.91
CA TYR A 151 -10.69 3.46 -11.85
C TYR A 151 -12.07 3.13 -12.41
N ARG A 152 -12.93 4.16 -12.50
CA ARG A 152 -14.29 4.01 -13.02
C ARG A 152 -14.32 4.07 -14.54
N LEU A 153 -15.20 3.27 -15.15
CA LEU A 153 -15.50 3.36 -16.57
C LEU A 153 -16.08 4.74 -16.93
N ILE A 154 -17.01 5.23 -16.11
CA ILE A 154 -17.60 6.56 -16.25
C ILE A 154 -16.72 7.54 -15.48
N ARG A 155 -16.25 8.58 -16.17
CA ARG A 155 -15.39 9.61 -15.59
C ARG A 155 -16.06 10.27 -14.37
N GLY A 156 -15.25 10.55 -13.36
CA GLY A 156 -15.67 11.17 -12.10
C GLY A 156 -14.94 10.53 -10.92
N ASN A 157 -15.23 11.02 -9.72
CA ASN A 157 -14.67 10.45 -8.49
C ASN A 157 -15.25 9.07 -8.20
N VAL A 158 -14.53 8.27 -7.43
CA VAL A 158 -15.03 6.99 -6.93
C VAL A 158 -16.00 7.23 -5.78
N ASN A 159 -17.14 6.54 -5.79
CA ASN A 159 -18.11 6.61 -4.70
C ASN A 159 -17.90 5.41 -3.76
N ILE A 160 -17.91 5.67 -2.47
CA ILE A 160 -17.82 4.67 -1.41
C ILE A 160 -19.23 4.34 -0.96
N HIS A 161 -19.59 3.06 -0.97
CA HIS A 161 -20.93 2.61 -0.60
C HIS A 161 -20.93 2.20 0.87
N LEU A 162 -21.50 3.07 1.71
CA LEU A 162 -21.69 2.81 3.14
C LEU A 162 -23.15 2.42 3.44
N ALA A 163 -23.40 1.89 4.64
CA ALA A 163 -24.75 1.61 5.11
C ALA A 163 -25.62 2.89 5.19
N SER A 164 -24.99 4.04 5.44
CA SER A 164 -25.61 5.37 5.44
C SER A 164 -25.91 5.93 4.04
N GLY A 165 -25.38 5.30 2.98
CA GLY A 165 -25.52 5.74 1.60
C GLY A 165 -24.18 5.91 0.88
N PRO A 166 -24.22 6.28 -0.42
CA PRO A 166 -23.01 6.55 -1.18
C PRO A 166 -22.36 7.88 -0.76
N VAL A 167 -21.04 7.87 -0.62
CA VAL A 167 -20.21 9.05 -0.32
C VAL A 167 -19.21 9.27 -1.45
N ASP A 168 -19.07 10.50 -1.92
CA ASP A 168 -18.03 10.86 -2.88
C ASP A 168 -16.66 10.84 -2.17
N SER A 169 -15.72 10.04 -2.66
CA SER A 169 -14.37 9.97 -2.10
C SER A 169 -13.52 11.22 -2.36
N GLY A 170 -13.90 12.05 -3.34
CA GLY A 170 -13.06 13.12 -3.86
C GLY A 170 -11.91 12.64 -4.76
N LEU A 171 -11.80 11.33 -5.00
CA LEU A 171 -10.66 10.72 -5.69
C LEU A 171 -11.06 10.13 -7.03
N ALA A 172 -10.34 10.49 -8.10
CA ALA A 172 -10.51 9.87 -9.41
C ALA A 172 -10.03 8.41 -9.45
N LYS A 173 -9.15 8.02 -8.52
CA LYS A 173 -8.67 6.66 -8.33
C LYS A 173 -8.76 6.26 -6.87
N PHE A 174 -9.39 5.11 -6.63
CA PHE A 174 -9.60 4.56 -5.30
C PHE A 174 -9.86 3.06 -5.44
N GLY A 175 -9.02 2.25 -4.80
CA GLY A 175 -9.14 0.79 -4.73
C GLY A 175 -9.86 0.35 -3.45
N ALA A 176 -9.18 -0.47 -2.62
CA ALA A 176 -9.69 -0.93 -1.34
C ALA A 176 -9.16 -0.09 -0.16
#